data_AF-A0A536ZEF9-F1
#
_entry.id   AF-A0A536ZEF9-F1
#
_cell.length_a   1.000
_cell.length_b   1.000
_cell.length_c   1.000
_cell.angle_alpha   90.00
_cell.angle_beta   90.00
_cell.angle_gamma   90.00
#
_symmetry.space_group_name_H-M   'P 1'
#
loop_
_entity.id
_entity.type
_entity.pdbx_description
1 polymer ?
#
loop_
_entity_poly.entity_id
_entity_poly.type
_entity_poly.pdbx_seq_one_letter_code
_entity_poly.pdbx_strand_id
1 'polypeptide(L)'
;MADYRALILQRHRKLKWKAFDWLEALLMILCGVSIGMFTLTVLCDVVTRSIGAPWLSLQQVTTAFFARGVFLGMAAATRRNDH
;
A
#
# COMPACT_ATOMS: atom_id res chain seq x y z
N MET A 1 42.27 -7.25 3.67
CA MET A 1 41.04 -7.58 2.88
C MET A 1 39.77 -7.66 3.73
N ALA A 2 39.85 -7.84 5.06
CA ALA A 2 38.67 -7.84 5.94
C ALA A 2 38.05 -6.43 6.14
N ASP A 3 38.88 -5.38 6.12
CA ASP A 3 38.44 -4.00 6.37
C ASP A 3 37.48 -3.45 5.31
N TYR A 4 37.69 -3.82 4.03
CA TYR A 4 36.77 -3.45 2.95
C TYR A 4 35.36 -4.02 3.18
N ARG A 5 35.26 -5.27 3.66
CA ARG A 5 33.95 -5.89 3.96
C ARG A 5 33.23 -5.19 5.10
N ALA A 6 33.96 -4.78 6.14
CA ALA A 6 33.38 -4.05 7.27
C ALA A 6 32.92 -2.62 6.86
N LEU A 7 33.70 -1.95 6.01
CA LEU A 7 33.35 -0.64 5.43
C LEU A 7 32.15 -0.73 4.47
N ILE A 8 32.03 -1.79 3.69
CA ILE A 8 30.85 -2.04 2.84
C ILE A 8 29.62 -2.29 3.72
N LEU A 9 29.72 -3.12 4.77
CA LEU A 9 28.61 -3.37 5.71
C LEU A 9 28.17 -2.12 6.48
N GLN A 10 29.08 -1.20 6.78
CA GLN A 10 28.80 0.09 7.42
C GLN A 10 28.18 1.11 6.45
N ARG A 11 28.62 1.15 5.19
CA ARG A 11 28.06 2.04 4.17
C ARG A 11 26.60 1.69 3.84
N HIS A 12 26.22 0.40 3.90
CA HIS A 12 24.81 -0.02 3.81
C HIS A 12 23.98 0.28 5.07
N ARG A 13 24.61 0.48 6.24
CA ARG A 13 23.89 0.81 7.49
C ARG A 13 23.36 2.23 7.50
N LYS A 14 23.99 3.16 6.75
CA LYS A 14 23.52 4.54 6.59
C LYS A 14 22.34 4.71 5.61
N LEU A 15 21.94 3.66 4.88
CA LEU A 15 20.77 3.70 4.00
C LEU A 15 19.49 3.16 4.67
N LYS A 16 19.63 2.33 5.71
CA LYS A 16 18.52 1.84 6.51
C LYS A 16 18.23 2.81 7.65
N TRP A 17 17.59 3.93 7.34
CA TRP A 17 16.88 4.68 8.37
C TRP A 17 15.81 3.75 8.97
N LYS A 18 15.90 3.47 10.27
CA LYS A 18 14.91 2.64 10.99
C LYS A 18 13.49 3.21 10.88
N ALA A 19 13.37 4.53 10.67
CA ALA A 19 12.11 5.20 10.34
C ALA A 19 11.53 4.79 8.97
N PHE A 20 12.39 4.44 8.01
CA PHE A 20 11.99 3.99 6.68
C PHE A 20 11.43 2.56 6.71
N ASP A 21 11.92 1.69 7.60
CA ASP A 21 11.30 0.37 7.85
C ASP A 21 9.84 0.49 8.30
N TRP A 22 9.55 1.43 9.20
CA TRP A 22 8.17 1.69 9.63
C TRP A 22 7.29 2.22 8.49
N LEU A 23 7.85 3.05 7.60
CA LEU A 23 7.15 3.49 6.39
C LEU A 23 6.84 2.33 5.44
N GLU A 24 7.70 1.30 5.36
CA GLU A 24 7.40 0.08 4.57
C GLU A 24 6.19 -0.65 5.12
N ALA A 25 6.22 -0.89 6.43
CA ALA A 25 5.15 -1.58 7.13
C ALA A 25 3.83 -0.80 6.98
N LEU A 26 3.87 0.53 7.13
CA LEU A 26 2.72 1.40 6.91
C LEU A 26 2.19 1.29 5.47
N LEU A 27 3.06 1.39 4.46
CA LEU A 27 2.67 1.24 3.05
C LEU A 27 2.04 -0.12 2.76
N MET A 28 2.57 -1.18 3.36
CA MET A 28 2.10 -2.54 3.17
C MET A 28 0.74 -2.79 3.84
N ILE A 29 0.54 -2.26 5.05
CA ILE A 29 -0.75 -2.26 5.75
C ILE A 29 -1.78 -1.43 4.98
N LEU A 30 -1.42 -0.20 4.56
CA LEU A 30 -2.30 0.68 3.80
C LEU A 30 -2.70 0.05 2.45
N CYS A 31 -1.78 -0.63 1.78
CA CYS A 31 -2.07 -1.41 0.57
C CYS A 31 -3.11 -2.51 0.87
N GLY A 32 -2.88 -3.33 1.90
CA GLY A 32 -3.82 -4.38 2.31
C GLY A 32 -5.20 -3.84 2.68
N VAL A 33 -5.26 -2.75 3.46
CA VAL A 33 -6.51 -2.08 3.84
C VAL A 33 -7.24 -1.53 2.61
N SER A 34 -6.52 -0.93 1.66
CA SER A 34 -7.12 -0.37 0.45
C SER A 34 -7.73 -1.46 -0.45
N ILE A 35 -7.08 -2.62 -0.60
CA ILE A 35 -7.63 -3.77 -1.33
C ILE A 35 -8.85 -4.33 -0.59
N GLY A 36 -8.75 -4.52 0.73
CA GLY A 36 -9.87 -5.02 1.54
C GLY A 36 -11.09 -4.11 1.51
N MET A 37 -10.89 -2.79 1.65
CA MET A 37 -11.94 -1.78 1.51
C MET A 37 -12.53 -1.74 0.10
N PHE A 38 -11.71 -1.89 -0.95
CA PHE A 38 -12.19 -1.97 -2.32
C PHE A 38 -13.13 -3.17 -2.50
N THR A 39 -12.73 -4.37 -2.07
CA THR A 39 -13.56 -5.58 -2.16
C THR A 39 -14.86 -5.44 -1.35
N LEU A 40 -14.80 -4.91 -0.13
CA LEU A 40 -15.98 -4.64 0.71
C LEU A 40 -16.93 -3.64 0.05
N THR A 41 -16.39 -2.56 -0.53
CA THR A 41 -17.21 -1.53 -1.18
C THR A 41 -17.90 -2.08 -2.42
N VAL A 42 -17.21 -2.90 -3.23
CA VAL A 42 -17.81 -3.59 -4.38
C VAL A 42 -18.89 -4.58 -3.93
N LEU A 43 -18.65 -5.35 -2.87
CA LEU A 43 -19.65 -6.28 -2.33
C LEU A 43 -20.92 -5.53 -1.87
N CYS A 44 -20.75 -4.44 -1.12
CA CYS A 44 -21.85 -3.57 -0.71
C CYS A 44 -22.58 -2.96 -1.92
N ASP A 45 -21.86 -2.48 -2.94
CA ASP A 45 -22.46 -1.93 -4.16
C ASP A 45 -23.33 -2.97 -4.88
N VAL A 46 -22.83 -4.19 -5.05
CA VAL A 46 -23.59 -5.31 -5.64
C VAL A 46 -24.83 -5.63 -4.82
N VAL A 47 -24.69 -5.80 -3.49
CA VAL A 47 -25.82 -6.12 -2.60
C VAL A 47 -26.89 -5.03 -2.65
N THR A 48 -26.49 -3.76 -2.58
CA THR A 48 -27.46 -2.64 -2.58
C THR A 48 -28.17 -2.51 -3.92
N ARG A 49 -27.48 -2.80 -5.04
CA ARG A 49 -28.09 -2.88 -6.38
C ARG A 49 -29.02 -4.09 -6.53
N SER A 50 -28.68 -5.24 -5.97
CA SER A 50 -29.56 -6.42 -5.97
C SER A 50 -30.86 -6.19 -5.18
N ILE A 51 -30.86 -5.30 -4.19
CA ILE A 51 -32.03 -4.94 -3.36
C ILE A 51 -32.85 -3.78 -3.98
N GLY A 52 -32.38 -3.17 -5.07
CA GLY A 52 -33.11 -2.15 -5.83
C GLY A 52 -33.00 -0.72 -5.27
N ALA A 53 -32.14 -0.47 -4.29
CA ALA A 53 -31.88 0.85 -3.74
C ALA A 53 -30.45 1.31 -4.09
N PRO A 54 -30.19 1.81 -5.32
CA PRO A 54 -28.85 2.21 -5.73
C PRO A 54 -28.34 3.37 -4.86
N TRP A 55 -27.29 3.14 -4.08
CA TRP A 55 -26.69 4.17 -3.25
C TRP A 55 -25.90 5.14 -4.13
N LEU A 56 -26.37 6.38 -4.29
CA LEU A 56 -25.84 7.39 -5.23
C LEU A 56 -24.36 7.79 -5.02
N SER A 57 -23.68 7.28 -4.00
CA SER A 57 -22.31 7.64 -3.64
C SER A 57 -21.33 6.46 -3.54
N LEU A 58 -21.78 5.20 -3.70
CA LEU A 58 -20.89 4.03 -3.59
C LEU A 58 -19.83 4.00 -4.70
N GLN A 59 -20.18 4.42 -5.91
CA GLN A 59 -19.24 4.46 -7.04
C GLN A 59 -18.09 5.44 -6.82
N GLN A 60 -18.33 6.58 -6.16
CA GLN A 60 -17.29 7.55 -5.84
C GLN A 60 -16.36 7.01 -4.75
N VAL A 61 -16.91 6.29 -3.77
CA VAL A 61 -16.14 5.62 -2.70
C VAL A 61 -15.24 4.52 -3.27
N THR A 62 -15.77 3.65 -4.13
CA THR A 62 -15.00 2.58 -4.80
C THR A 62 -13.85 3.16 -5.64
N THR A 63 -14.12 4.23 -6.40
CA THR A 63 -13.11 4.89 -7.24
C THR A 63 -12.03 5.56 -6.41
N ALA A 64 -12.41 6.21 -5.30
CA ALA A 64 -11.45 6.82 -4.38
C ALA A 64 -10.56 5.77 -3.70
N PHE A 65 -11.12 4.63 -3.26
CA PHE A 65 -10.33 3.54 -2.67
C PHE A 65 -9.41 2.87 -3.70
N PHE A 66 -9.89 2.66 -4.93
CA PHE A 66 -9.07 2.11 -6.00
C PHE A 66 -7.88 3.02 -6.33
N ALA A 67 -8.13 4.31 -6.58
CA ALA A 67 -7.08 5.27 -6.90
C ALA A 67 -6.04 5.33 -5.77
N ARG A 68 -6.49 5.47 -4.52
CA ARG A 68 -5.60 5.54 -3.35
C ARG A 68 -4.81 4.24 -3.17
N GLY A 69 -5.43 3.08 -3.39
CA GLY A 69 -4.77 1.78 -3.35
C GLY A 69 -3.71 1.59 -4.42
N VAL A 70 -3.95 2.03 -5.66
CA VAL A 70 -2.96 1.98 -6.75
C VAL A 70 -1.74 2.84 -6.43
N PHE A 71 -1.94 4.09 -5.98
CA PHE A 71 -0.82 4.98 -5.62
C PHE A 71 -0.01 4.44 -4.43
N LEU A 72 -0.69 3.92 -3.40
CA LEU A 72 -0.04 3.30 -2.24
C LEU A 72 0.72 2.02 -2.63
N GLY A 73 0.15 1.19 -3.50
CA GLY A 73 0.78 -0.02 -4.02
C GLY A 73 2.02 0.29 -4.85
N MET A 74 1.94 1.30 -5.72
CA MET A 74 3.09 1.75 -6.53
C MET A 74 4.21 2.30 -5.64
N ALA A 75 3.88 3.08 -4.61
CA ALA A 75 4.87 3.56 -3.63
C ALA A 75 5.54 2.41 -2.87
N ALA A 76 4.78 1.38 -2.48
CA ALA A 76 5.33 0.17 -1.86
C ALA A 76 6.25 -0.60 -2.83
N ALA A 77 5.88 -0.72 -4.10
CA ALA A 77 6.64 -1.43 -5.13
C ALA A 77 7.97 -0.72 -5.47
N THR A 78 7.95 0.60 -5.67
CA THR A 78 9.17 1.40 -5.90
C THR A 78 10.15 1.23 -4.76
N ARG A 79 9.66 1.24 -3.52
CA ARG A 79 10.51 1.06 -2.35
C ARG A 79 11.11 -0.35 -2.28
N ARG A 80 10.35 -1.40 -2.62
CA ARG A 80 10.86 -2.77 -2.70
C ARG A 80 11.93 -2.96 -3.78
N ASN A 81 11.85 -2.21 -4.86
CA ASN A 81 12.82 -2.27 -5.95
C ASN A 81 14.15 -1.55 -5.63
N ASP A 82 14.17 -0.67 -4.62
CA ASP A 82 15.38 -0.01 -4.10
C ASP A 82 16.16 -0.87 -3.08
N HIS A 83 15.63 -2.03 -2.67
CA HIS A 83 16.31 -2.99 -1.76
C HIS A 83 17.02 -4.10 -2.54
#